data_AF-A0A4Y2DBD8-F1
#
_entry.id   AF-A0A4Y2DBD8-F1
#
_cell.length_a   1.000
_cell.length_b   1.000
_cell.length_c   1.000
_cell.angle_alpha   90.00
_cell.angle_beta   90.00
_cell.angle_gamma   90.00
#
_symmetry.space_group_name_H-M   'P 1'
#
loop_
_entity.id
_entity.type
_entity.pdbx_description
1 polymer ?
#
loop_
_entity_poly.entity_id
_entity_poly.type
_entity_poly.pdbx_seq_one_letter_code
_entity_poly.pdbx_strand_id
1 'polypeptide(L)'
;MANAQASGEEFQALLSKYELSLLLKPLSTDPTSSKLYCVIRNDIVRPYVPASFRKTVFQSLRILSHPGIRATKRLIVQRVVWPSMQKDISNWTRSCQDCQRCKVIRHTNIPLQSFHLPSAKFDHILLDLVGSLLPSDNREYLLLL
;
A
#
# COMPACT_ATOMS: atom_id res chain seq x y z
N MET A 1 -21.22 -6.18 -11.13
CA MET A 1 -21.11 -5.08 -10.15
C MET A 1 -22.48 -4.48 -9.81
N ALA A 2 -23.31 -4.10 -10.79
CA ALA A 2 -24.67 -3.57 -10.56
C ALA A 2 -25.58 -4.48 -9.71
N ASN A 3 -25.70 -5.77 -10.05
CA ASN A 3 -26.51 -6.72 -9.28
C ASN A 3 -26.05 -6.87 -7.81
N ALA A 4 -24.75 -6.76 -7.56
CA ALA A 4 -24.19 -6.83 -6.21
C ALA A 4 -24.37 -5.53 -5.40
N GLN A 5 -24.66 -4.40 -6.05
CA GLN A 5 -25.13 -3.20 -5.35
C GLN A 5 -26.57 -3.42 -4.86
N ALA A 6 -27.43 -3.95 -5.75
CA ALA A 6 -28.85 -4.15 -5.45
C ALA A 6 -29.10 -5.09 -4.27
N SER A 7 -28.27 -6.11 -4.10
CA SER A 7 -28.39 -7.12 -3.03
C SER A 7 -27.67 -6.76 -1.72
N GLY A 8 -27.02 -5.58 -1.63
CA GLY A 8 -26.17 -5.25 -0.48
C GLY A 8 -26.92 -4.58 0.67
N GLU A 9 -26.92 -5.18 1.86
CA GLU A 9 -27.52 -4.59 3.08
C GLU A 9 -26.90 -3.24 3.43
N GLU A 10 -25.57 -3.12 3.34
CA GLU A 10 -24.85 -1.85 3.55
C GLU A 10 -25.29 -0.79 2.54
N PHE A 11 -25.56 -1.18 1.30
CA PHE A 11 -26.02 -0.27 0.26
C PHE A 11 -27.44 0.26 0.56
N GLN A 12 -28.35 -0.62 1.00
CA GLN A 12 -29.70 -0.23 1.42
C GLN A 12 -29.67 0.70 2.66
N ALA A 13 -28.80 0.42 3.63
CA ALA A 13 -28.60 1.28 4.79
C ALA A 13 -28.00 2.65 4.46
N LEU A 14 -27.23 2.76 3.37
CA LEU A 14 -26.72 4.05 2.88
C LEU A 14 -27.80 4.86 2.16
N LEU A 15 -28.73 4.21 1.47
CA LEU A 15 -29.88 4.86 0.85
C LEU A 15 -30.91 5.36 1.88
N SER A 16 -31.03 4.69 3.02
CA SER A 16 -31.91 5.16 4.10
C SER A 16 -31.35 6.38 4.87
N LYS A 17 -30.03 6.63 4.79
CA LYS A 17 -29.40 7.85 5.33
C LYS A 17 -29.52 9.01 4.35
N TYR A 18 -30.29 10.04 4.75
CA TYR A 18 -30.60 11.23 3.96
C TYR A 18 -29.38 11.92 3.31
N GLU A 19 -28.25 12.03 4.01
CA GLU A 19 -27.06 12.72 3.46
C GLU A 19 -26.37 11.96 2.31
N LEU A 20 -26.44 10.63 2.30
CA LEU A 20 -25.74 9.77 1.33
C LEU A 20 -26.64 9.38 0.16
N SER A 21 -27.96 9.33 0.37
CA SER A 21 -28.94 9.15 -0.71
C SER A 21 -28.94 10.31 -1.70
N LEU A 22 -28.71 11.54 -1.24
CA LEU A 22 -28.52 12.74 -2.08
C LEU A 22 -27.29 12.67 -2.99
N LEU A 23 -26.27 11.88 -2.60
CA LEU A 23 -25.01 11.76 -3.33
C LEU A 23 -25.00 10.62 -4.34
N LEU A 24 -25.74 9.54 -4.08
CA LEU A 24 -25.78 8.34 -4.92
C LEU A 24 -26.92 8.46 -5.95
N LYS A 25 -26.57 8.74 -7.20
CA LYS A 25 -27.52 8.80 -8.32
C LYS A 25 -27.47 7.49 -9.11
N PRO A 26 -28.63 6.90 -9.46
CA PRO A 26 -28.67 5.75 -10.35
C PRO A 26 -28.32 6.22 -11.77
N LEU A 27 -27.33 5.56 -12.37
CA LEU A 27 -26.94 5.70 -13.75
C LEU A 27 -27.38 4.43 -14.50
N SER A 28 -28.13 4.62 -15.59
CA SER A 28 -28.46 3.54 -16.51
C SER A 28 -28.04 3.92 -17.91
N THR A 29 -27.42 2.99 -18.64
CA THR A 29 -27.13 3.17 -20.07
C THR A 29 -28.32 2.76 -20.94
N ASP A 30 -29.18 1.86 -20.43
CA ASP A 30 -30.41 1.39 -21.09
C ASP A 30 -31.53 1.17 -20.06
N PRO A 31 -32.81 1.28 -20.45
CA PRO A 31 -33.95 1.08 -19.55
C PRO A 31 -34.09 -0.36 -19.02
N THR A 32 -33.49 -1.36 -19.68
CA THR A 32 -33.47 -2.78 -19.29
C THR A 32 -32.22 -3.18 -18.50
N SER A 33 -31.21 -2.31 -18.42
CA SER A 33 -29.94 -2.61 -17.76
C SER A 33 -30.02 -2.38 -16.25
N SER A 34 -29.26 -3.17 -15.50
CA SER A 34 -29.15 -3.07 -14.05
C SER A 34 -28.60 -1.69 -13.65
N LYS A 35 -29.31 -0.98 -12.78
CA LYS A 35 -28.94 0.37 -12.32
C LYS A 35 -27.58 0.35 -11.61
N LEU A 36 -26.67 1.24 -12.01
CA LEU A 36 -25.37 1.44 -11.39
C LEU A 36 -25.41 2.70 -10.54
N TYR A 37 -25.16 2.59 -9.25
CA TYR A 37 -25.16 3.75 -8.36
C TYR A 37 -23.80 4.44 -8.34
N CYS A 38 -23.81 5.75 -8.57
CA CYS A 38 -22.62 6.58 -8.72
C CYS A 38 -22.73 7.85 -7.88
N VAL A 39 -21.59 8.32 -7.37
CA VAL A 39 -21.45 9.67 -6.83
C VAL A 39 -20.97 10.59 -7.95
N ILE A 40 -21.72 11.65 -8.21
CA ILE A 40 -21.38 12.67 -9.21
C ILE A 40 -21.02 13.95 -8.47
N ARG A 41 -19.76 14.38 -8.55
CA ARG A 41 -19.28 15.66 -8.01
C ARG A 41 -18.33 16.31 -9.01
N ASN A 42 -18.56 17.59 -9.33
CA ASN A 42 -17.74 18.38 -10.25
C ASN A 42 -17.51 17.65 -11.59
N ASP A 43 -18.58 17.12 -12.20
CA ASP A 43 -18.56 16.31 -13.43
C ASP A 43 -17.75 15.00 -13.39
N ILE A 44 -17.24 14.62 -12.22
CA ILE A 44 -16.56 13.34 -12.02
C ILE A 44 -17.58 12.32 -11.52
N VAL A 45 -17.79 11.27 -12.31
CA VAL A 45 -18.64 10.12 -11.98
C VAL A 45 -17.80 9.05 -11.30
N ARG A 46 -18.14 8.69 -10.06
CA ARG A 46 -17.46 7.62 -9.30
C ARG A 46 -18.46 6.53 -8.93
N PRO A 47 -18.36 5.32 -9.51
CA PRO A 47 -19.24 4.23 -9.14
C PRO A 47 -19.00 3.79 -7.69
N TYR A 48 -20.09 3.46 -7.02
CA TYR A 48 -20.07 2.86 -5.69
C TYR A 48 -19.61 1.39 -5.79
N VAL A 49 -18.73 0.96 -4.88
CA VAL A 49 -18.20 -0.41 -4.89
C VAL A 49 -18.76 -1.23 -3.72
N PRO A 50 -19.55 -2.30 -4.01
CA PRO A 50 -20.00 -3.24 -2.99
C PRO A 50 -18.84 -3.94 -2.28
N ALA A 51 -19.04 -4.34 -1.03
CA ALA A 51 -18.01 -4.97 -0.19
C ALA A 51 -17.22 -6.09 -0.88
N SER A 52 -17.93 -6.97 -1.61
CA SER A 52 -17.34 -8.10 -2.34
C SER A 52 -16.34 -7.72 -3.42
N PHE A 53 -16.46 -6.52 -4.02
CA PHE A 53 -15.60 -6.06 -5.11
C PHE A 53 -14.44 -5.17 -4.65
N ARG A 54 -14.47 -4.64 -3.42
CA ARG A 54 -13.51 -3.62 -2.96
C ARG A 54 -12.06 -4.12 -3.02
N LYS A 55 -11.84 -5.38 -2.62
CA LYS A 55 -10.49 -5.98 -2.60
C LYS A 55 -9.96 -6.23 -4.00
N THR A 56 -10.83 -6.67 -4.92
CA THR A 56 -10.50 -6.84 -6.35
C THR A 56 -10.11 -5.51 -7.00
N VAL A 57 -10.88 -4.45 -6.74
CA VAL A 57 -10.58 -3.09 -7.23
C VAL A 57 -9.26 -2.57 -6.65
N PHE A 58 -9.00 -2.84 -5.37
CA PHE A 58 -7.72 -2.48 -4.76
C PHE A 58 -6.54 -3.22 -5.41
N GLN A 59 -6.67 -4.53 -5.63
CA GLN A 59 -5.61 -5.36 -6.22
C GLN A 59 -5.31 -4.94 -7.67
N SER A 60 -6.33 -4.76 -8.51
CA SER A 60 -6.14 -4.40 -9.92
C SER A 60 -5.38 -3.08 -10.10
N LEU A 61 -5.61 -2.11 -9.23
CA LEU A 61 -4.95 -0.81 -9.27
C LEU A 61 -3.58 -0.79 -8.58
N ARG A 62 -3.32 -1.73 -7.68
CA ARG A 62 -2.07 -1.79 -6.89
C ARG A 62 -0.95 -2.54 -7.61
N ILE A 63 -1.27 -3.60 -8.35
CA ILE A 63 -0.29 -4.45 -9.04
C ILE A 63 0.59 -3.64 -10.02
N LEU A 64 0.09 -2.51 -10.53
CA LEU A 64 0.81 -1.67 -11.49
C LEU A 64 2.17 -1.15 -11.01
N SER A 65 2.34 -0.88 -9.71
CA SER A 65 3.59 -0.30 -9.19
C SER A 65 3.78 -0.37 -7.67
N HIS A 66 2.94 -1.13 -6.96
CA HIS A 66 2.98 -1.20 -5.49
C HIS A 66 3.10 0.17 -4.79
N PRO A 67 2.28 1.18 -5.19
CA PRO A 67 2.42 2.53 -4.68
C PRO A 67 2.22 2.59 -3.16
N GLY A 68 2.89 3.54 -2.52
CA GLY A 68 2.71 3.81 -1.08
C GLY A 68 1.29 4.30 -0.76
N ILE A 69 0.90 4.21 0.52
CA ILE A 69 -0.48 4.46 1.01
C ILE A 69 -1.10 5.74 0.44
N ARG A 70 -0.38 6.87 0.44
CA ARG A 70 -0.88 8.17 -0.05
C ARG A 70 -1.21 8.11 -1.54
N ALA A 71 -0.32 7.52 -2.34
CA ALA A 71 -0.50 7.39 -3.77
C ALA A 71 -1.63 6.41 -4.10
N THR A 72 -1.73 5.27 -3.41
CA THR A 72 -2.83 4.31 -3.58
C THR A 72 -4.18 4.93 -3.26
N LYS A 73 -4.28 5.69 -2.16
CA LYS A 73 -5.50 6.41 -1.79
C LYS A 73 -5.92 7.38 -2.90
N ARG A 74 -5.00 8.24 -3.36
CA ARG A 74 -5.26 9.21 -4.42
C ARG A 74 -5.79 8.52 -5.68
N LEU A 75 -5.12 7.45 -6.10
CA LEU A 75 -5.43 6.71 -7.31
C LEU A 75 -6.83 6.07 -7.28
N ILE A 76 -7.19 5.45 -6.16
CA ILE A 76 -8.49 4.76 -6.00
C ILE A 76 -9.62 5.78 -5.80
N VAL A 77 -9.45 6.78 -4.94
CA VAL A 77 -10.48 7.79 -4.62
C VAL A 77 -10.89 8.61 -5.84
N GLN A 78 -10.00 8.79 -6.82
CA GLN A 78 -10.31 9.46 -8.08
C GLN A 78 -11.30 8.69 -8.95
N ARG A 79 -11.37 7.36 -8.83
CA ARG A 79 -12.12 6.48 -9.74
C ARG A 79 -13.37 5.88 -9.15
N VAL A 80 -13.37 5.58 -7.85
CA VAL A 80 -14.43 4.80 -7.19
C VAL A 80 -14.70 5.31 -5.79
N VAL A 81 -15.82 4.88 -5.20
CA VAL A 81 -16.20 5.29 -3.84
C VAL A 81 -16.82 4.14 -3.06
N TRP A 82 -16.52 4.06 -1.76
CA TRP A 82 -17.25 3.23 -0.78
C TRP A 82 -17.02 3.76 0.65
N PRO A 83 -17.84 3.37 1.63
CA PRO A 83 -17.70 3.82 3.02
C PRO A 83 -16.36 3.39 3.61
N SER A 84 -15.73 4.26 4.40
CA SER A 84 -14.47 3.96 5.10
C SER A 84 -13.31 3.54 4.19
N MET A 85 -13.36 3.82 2.88
CA MET A 85 -12.34 3.38 1.92
C MET A 85 -10.91 3.77 2.26
N GLN A 86 -10.72 4.93 2.90
CA GLN A 86 -9.39 5.40 3.28
C GLN A 86 -8.76 4.50 4.34
N LYS A 87 -9.57 3.95 5.26
CA LYS A 87 -9.12 3.00 6.29
C LYS A 87 -8.75 1.67 5.63
N ASP A 88 -9.63 1.15 4.78
CA ASP A 88 -9.42 -0.10 4.05
C ASP A 88 -8.14 -0.06 3.21
N ILE A 89 -7.98 0.96 2.37
CA ILE A 89 -6.81 1.13 1.50
C ILE A 89 -5.53 1.23 2.34
N SER A 90 -5.56 1.93 3.48
CA SER A 90 -4.40 2.00 4.38
C SER A 90 -4.03 0.63 4.91
N ASN A 91 -5.01 -0.12 5.40
CA ASN A 91 -4.81 -1.43 6.01
C ASN A 91 -4.29 -2.44 4.98
N TRP A 92 -4.92 -2.51 3.79
CA TRP A 92 -4.50 -3.43 2.74
C TRP A 92 -3.13 -3.09 2.16
N THR A 93 -2.79 -1.80 2.08
CA THR A 93 -1.45 -1.38 1.65
C THR A 93 -0.39 -1.75 2.69
N ARG A 94 -0.70 -1.61 3.98
CA ARG A 94 0.20 -2.01 5.08
C ARG A 94 0.38 -3.51 5.15
N SER A 95 -0.63 -4.32 4.83
CA SER A 95 -0.58 -5.78 4.86
C SER A 95 0.04 -6.41 3.61
N CYS A 96 0.52 -5.63 2.65
CA CYS A 96 1.11 -6.14 1.43
C CYS A 96 2.54 -6.67 1.70
N GLN A 97 2.72 -7.98 1.55
CA GLN A 97 3.98 -8.67 1.85
C GLN A 97 5.14 -8.15 0.99
N ASP A 98 4.94 -7.95 -0.31
CA ASP A 98 5.99 -7.45 -1.21
C ASP A 98 6.47 -6.06 -0.78
N CYS A 99 5.54 -5.19 -0.42
CA CYS A 99 5.89 -3.87 0.10
C CYS A 99 6.58 -3.93 1.47
N GLN A 100 6.20 -4.86 2.35
CA GLN A 100 6.85 -5.03 3.64
C GLN A 100 8.28 -5.54 3.49
N ARG A 101 8.54 -6.44 2.54
CA ARG A 101 9.87 -7.00 2.25
C ARG A 101 10.79 -5.98 1.62
N CYS A 102 10.31 -5.25 0.61
CA CYS A 102 11.15 -4.30 -0.14
C CYS A 102 11.32 -2.96 0.57
N LYS A 103 10.37 -2.55 1.41
CA LYS A 103 10.43 -1.26 2.09
C LYS A 103 11.07 -1.42 3.47
N VAL A 104 12.31 -0.99 3.60
CA VAL A 104 12.93 -0.78 4.91
C VAL A 104 12.25 0.44 5.56
N ILE A 105 11.32 0.20 6.49
CA ILE A 105 10.59 1.26 7.21
C ILE A 105 11.21 1.52 8.58
N ARG A 106 11.90 0.52 9.15
CA ARG A 106 12.51 0.59 10.47
C ARG A 106 13.89 -0.02 10.41
N HIS A 107 14.90 0.78 10.72
CA HIS A 107 16.20 0.25 11.08
C HIS A 107 16.14 -0.20 12.53
N THR A 108 16.66 -1.39 12.81
CA THR A 108 16.85 -1.83 14.19
C THR A 108 17.99 -0.99 14.77
N ASN A 109 17.64 0.03 15.56
CA ASN A 109 18.61 0.79 16.33
C ASN A 109 18.94 -0.03 17.59
N ILE A 110 20.01 -0.80 17.52
CA ILE A 110 20.56 -1.49 18.67
C ILE A 110 21.42 -0.47 19.44
N PRO A 111 21.31 -0.36 20.78
CA PRO A 111 22.22 0.46 21.55
C PRO A 111 23.67 0.06 21.25
N LEU A 112 24.57 1.04 21.18
CA LEU A 112 25.99 0.74 21.03
C LEU A 112 26.43 -0.11 22.23
N GLN A 113 26.95 -1.30 21.95
CA GLN A 113 27.54 -2.15 22.96
C GLN A 113 28.96 -1.67 23.25
N SER A 114 29.30 -1.48 24.53
CA SER A 114 30.67 -1.21 24.92
C SER A 114 31.50 -2.49 24.81
N PHE A 115 32.60 -2.43 24.08
CA PHE A 115 33.61 -3.49 24.11
C PHE A 115 34.46 -3.35 25.38
N HIS A 116 34.84 -4.47 25.98
CA HIS A 116 35.85 -4.46 27.05
C HIS A 116 37.20 -4.07 26.46
N LEU A 117 37.98 -3.30 27.20
CA LEU A 117 39.34 -2.96 26.81
C LEU A 117 40.21 -4.24 26.89
N PRO A 118 41.04 -4.52 25.87
CA PRO A 118 41.97 -5.64 25.92
C PRO A 118 42.94 -5.46 27.11
N SER A 119 43.19 -6.55 27.84
CA SER A 119 44.00 -6.55 29.07
C SER A 119 45.46 -6.97 28.84
N ALA A 120 45.73 -7.63 27.72
CA ALA A 120 47.04 -8.07 27.27
C ALA A 120 47.18 -7.92 25.74
N LYS A 121 48.42 -8.09 25.25
CA LYS A 121 48.71 -8.07 23.81
C LYS A 121 48.01 -9.25 23.14
N PHE A 122 47.39 -9.00 21.99
CA PHE A 122 46.64 -9.98 21.21
C PHE A 122 45.34 -10.52 21.86
N ASP A 123 44.83 -9.86 22.91
CA ASP A 123 43.53 -10.21 23.52
C ASP A 123 42.35 -10.02 22.54
N HIS A 124 42.43 -8.98 21.71
CA HIS A 124 41.45 -8.68 20.67
C HIS A 124 42.17 -8.30 19.38
N ILE A 125 41.82 -8.94 18.27
CA ILE A 125 42.30 -8.63 16.92
C ILE A 125 41.09 -8.32 16.06
N LEU A 126 41.08 -7.13 15.45
CA LEU A 126 40.01 -6.67 14.57
C LEU A 126 40.50 -6.80 13.14
N LEU A 127 39.96 -7.77 12.42
CA LEU A 127 40.26 -7.99 11.01
C LEU A 127 39.23 -7.27 10.15
N ASP A 128 39.71 -6.53 9.14
CA ASP A 128 38.84 -5.94 8.12
C ASP A 128 39.43 -6.13 6.72
N LEU A 129 38.59 -6.14 5.70
CA LEU A 129 39.00 -6.34 4.31
C LEU A 129 38.56 -5.17 3.45
N VAL A 130 39.53 -4.45 2.90
CA VAL A 130 39.29 -3.41 1.90
C VAL A 130 39.48 -4.03 0.52
N GLY A 131 38.48 -3.92 -0.35
CA GLY A 131 38.49 -4.50 -1.70
C GLY A 131 38.18 -3.52 -2.81
N SER A 132 38.17 -4.03 -4.05
CA SER A 132 37.95 -3.24 -5.28
C SER A 132 38.99 -2.13 -5.47
N LEU A 133 40.24 -2.38 -5.06
CA LEU A 133 41.34 -1.47 -5.28
C LEU A 133 41.94 -1.66 -6.67
N LEU A 134 42.65 -0.65 -7.15
CA LEU A 134 43.43 -0.78 -8.39
C LEU A 134 44.43 -1.94 -8.24
N PRO A 135 44.52 -2.85 -9.23
CA PRO A 135 45.37 -4.01 -9.14
C PRO A 135 46.83 -3.62 -8.94
N SER A 136 47.48 -4.20 -7.93
CA SER A 136 48.92 -4.17 -7.75
C SER A 136 49.41 -5.60 -7.66
N ASP A 137 50.26 -6.02 -8.59
CA ASP A 137 50.74 -7.41 -8.68
C ASP A 137 49.60 -8.46 -8.63
N ASN A 138 48.53 -8.21 -9.39
CA ASN A 138 47.34 -9.06 -9.44
C ASN A 138 46.61 -9.23 -8.10
N ARG A 139 46.75 -8.27 -7.17
CA ARG A 139 46.02 -8.19 -5.89
C ARG A 139 45.17 -6.93 -5.86
N GLU A 140 43.92 -7.07 -5.40
CA GLU A 140 42.91 -5.99 -5.36
C GLU A 140 42.34 -5.76 -3.95
N TYR A 141 42.90 -6.45 -2.96
CA TYR A 141 42.42 -6.46 -1.59
C TYR A 141 43.55 -6.17 -0.60
N LEU A 142 43.22 -5.44 0.46
CA LEU A 142 44.07 -5.19 1.62
C LEU A 142 43.40 -5.77 2.87
N LEU A 143 44.14 -6.58 3.61
CA LEU A 143 43.73 -7.05 4.92
C LEU A 143 44.23 -6.05 5.98
N LEU A 144 43.31 -5.52 6.77
CA LEU A 144 43.58 -4.70 7.95
C LEU A 144 43.56 -5.59 9.19
N LEU A 145 44.54 -5.41 10.06
CA LEU A 145 44.80 -6.17 11.29
C LEU A 145 44.91 -5.21 12.48
#